data_AF-A0A955B3W9-F1
#
_entry.id   AF-A0A955B3W9-F1
#
_cell.length_a   1.000
_cell.length_b   1.000
_cell.length_c   1.000
_cell.angle_alpha   90.00
_cell.angle_beta   90.00
_cell.angle_gamma   90.00
#
_symmetry.space_group_name_H-M   'P 1'
#
loop_
_entity.id
_entity.type
_entity.pdbx_description
1 polymer ?
#
loop_
_entity_poly.entity_id
_entity_poly.type
_entity_poly.pdbx_seq_one_letter_code
_entity_poly.pdbx_strand_id
1 'polypeptide(L)'
;YIKDKGYGMGYYIGRITSPITGQEEAITEVGYHFPDTASNRERWRQWWRAASVEHFFSFFVTCVVCLVLLTLVSYVLFYDRDGQATAAAERYGADLGFVWGEAAALERMFGGSVKLLFLLMGIAILLTTEFGVLDATSRISTDLVKVAWLRDNARWTEGRLYYLFLWSTIGLGALLLAVKGESVEALALFKASSAMNGAVMFLYCAILLVLNRRCLPAAVRMSWPRMIVLAWAVLFFGAFTVWAGYGLIQKLLGSA
;
A
#
# COMPACT_ATOMS: atom_id res chain seq x y z
N TYR A 1 13.63 0.58 3.18
CA TYR A 1 13.77 -0.47 2.14
C TYR A 1 14.89 -0.22 1.13
N ILE A 2 14.76 0.74 0.18
CA ILE A 2 15.79 0.95 -0.87
C ILE A 2 17.16 1.34 -0.27
N LYS A 3 17.16 2.19 0.78
CA LYS A 3 18.34 2.52 1.59
C LYS A 3 18.89 1.27 2.29
N ASP A 4 18.05 0.58 3.05
CA ASP A 4 18.45 -0.61 3.83
C ASP A 4 19.04 -1.73 2.97
N LYS A 5 18.46 -1.99 1.80
CA LYS A 5 18.94 -2.99 0.83
C LYS A 5 20.09 -2.49 -0.06
N GLY A 6 20.43 -1.20 -0.02
CA GLY A 6 21.51 -0.63 -0.82
C GLY A 6 21.24 -0.66 -2.34
N TYR A 7 19.98 -0.60 -2.77
CA TYR A 7 19.65 -0.64 -4.19
C TYR A 7 19.88 0.71 -4.87
N GLY A 8 20.62 0.71 -5.98
CA GLY A 8 20.92 1.91 -6.77
C GLY A 8 21.55 3.00 -5.91
N MET A 9 20.94 4.18 -5.89
CA MET A 9 21.42 5.32 -5.11
C MET A 9 21.26 5.13 -3.59
N GLY A 10 20.49 4.14 -3.16
CA GLY A 10 20.35 3.76 -1.75
C GLY A 10 21.63 3.17 -1.15
N TYR A 11 22.58 2.72 -1.96
CA TYR A 11 23.90 2.29 -1.49
C TYR A 11 24.71 3.42 -0.84
N TYR A 12 24.48 4.67 -1.28
CA TYR A 12 25.23 5.85 -0.84
C TYR A 12 24.54 6.62 0.30
N ILE A 13 23.48 6.07 0.89
CA ILE A 13 22.68 6.69 1.95
C ILE A 13 22.74 5.79 3.19
N GLY A 14 22.95 6.39 4.38
CA GLY A 14 22.98 5.67 5.65
C GLY A 14 21.67 4.96 5.99
N ARG A 15 21.75 3.84 6.73
CA ARG A 15 20.61 2.99 7.11
C ARG A 15 20.04 3.36 8.48
N ILE A 16 18.77 3.04 8.71
CA ILE A 16 18.16 3.18 10.05
C ILE A 16 18.72 2.08 10.94
N THR A 17 19.46 2.46 11.99
CA THR A 17 20.09 1.53 12.91
C THR A 17 19.18 1.25 14.12
N SER A 18 19.18 -0.01 14.58
CA SER A 18 18.43 -0.41 15.77
C SER A 18 19.07 0.25 17.01
N PRO A 19 18.28 0.89 17.89
CA PRO A 19 18.80 1.54 19.11
C PRO A 19 19.39 0.57 20.14
N ILE A 20 19.23 -0.75 19.94
CA ILE A 20 19.73 -1.78 20.85
C ILE A 20 21.02 -2.45 20.32
N THR A 21 21.28 -2.42 19.00
CA THR A 21 22.35 -3.23 18.38
C THR A 21 23.20 -2.53 17.31
N GLY A 22 22.90 -1.30 16.91
CA GLY A 22 23.50 -0.69 15.72
C GLY A 22 24.69 0.25 15.98
N GLN A 23 25.77 0.07 15.21
CA GLN A 23 26.80 1.11 15.04
C GLN A 23 26.23 2.26 14.20
N GLU A 24 26.48 3.51 14.62
CA GLU A 24 26.05 4.70 13.89
C GLU A 24 26.76 4.77 12.52
N GLU A 25 26.00 4.62 11.42
CA GLU A 25 26.48 4.92 10.08
C GLU A 25 26.21 6.41 9.78
N ALA A 26 27.20 7.12 9.22
CA ALA A 26 27.02 8.51 8.82
C ALA A 26 25.91 8.62 7.75
N ILE A 27 24.81 9.26 8.11
CA ILE A 27 23.66 9.44 7.23
C ILE A 27 23.95 10.64 6.33
N THR A 28 24.16 10.43 5.03
CA THR A 28 24.05 11.52 4.06
C THR A 28 22.59 11.95 4.00
N GLU A 29 22.24 13.03 4.68
CA GLU A 29 20.86 13.51 4.84
C GLU A 29 20.23 14.01 3.52
N VAL A 30 21.06 14.30 2.52
CA VAL A 30 20.65 14.72 1.17
C VAL A 30 20.88 13.54 0.21
N GLY A 31 19.87 13.21 -0.60
CA GLY A 31 19.96 12.13 -1.58
C GLY A 31 21.16 12.29 -2.52
N TYR A 32 21.73 11.16 -2.95
CA TYR A 32 22.89 11.16 -3.85
C TYR A 32 22.46 11.30 -5.31
N HIS A 33 23.15 12.17 -6.08
CA HIS A 33 22.98 12.28 -7.53
C HIS A 33 24.24 11.76 -8.22
N PHE A 34 24.09 10.84 -9.19
CA PHE A 34 25.25 10.28 -9.87
C PHE A 34 25.82 11.31 -10.87
N PRO A 35 27.15 11.35 -11.07
CA PRO A 35 27.74 12.22 -12.09
C PRO A 35 27.20 11.88 -13.48
N ASP A 36 26.82 12.89 -14.27
CA ASP A 36 26.17 12.73 -15.57
C ASP A 36 27.15 12.33 -16.69
N THR A 37 27.75 11.14 -16.55
CA THR A 37 28.65 10.53 -17.53
C THR A 37 27.91 9.54 -18.43
N ALA A 38 28.42 9.29 -19.63
CA ALA A 38 27.81 8.34 -20.56
C ALA A 38 27.68 6.92 -19.96
N SER A 39 28.71 6.46 -19.24
CA SER A 39 28.72 5.16 -18.56
C SER A 39 27.65 5.08 -17.47
N ASN A 40 27.51 6.12 -16.63
CA ASN A 40 26.50 6.14 -15.58
C ASN A 40 25.08 6.17 -16.14
N ARG A 41 24.85 6.94 -17.22
CA ARG A 41 23.55 6.95 -17.92
C ARG A 41 23.17 5.58 -18.47
N GLU A 42 24.14 4.82 -18.96
CA GLU A 42 23.89 3.46 -19.44
C GLU A 42 23.53 2.50 -18.29
N ARG A 43 24.30 2.53 -17.20
CA ARG A 43 23.99 1.74 -15.99
C ARG A 43 22.61 2.06 -15.43
N TRP A 44 22.23 3.34 -15.40
CA TRP A 44 20.89 3.77 -15.01
C TRP A 44 19.80 3.15 -15.89
N ARG A 45 19.95 3.19 -17.22
CA ARG A 45 18.96 2.60 -18.14
C ARG A 45 18.83 1.09 -17.95
N GLN A 46 19.94 0.39 -17.76
CA GLN A 46 19.96 -1.05 -17.51
C GLN A 46 19.24 -1.39 -16.20
N TRP A 47 19.59 -0.69 -15.12
CA TRP A 47 18.93 -0.85 -13.82
C TRP A 47 17.43 -0.54 -13.90
N TRP A 48 17.06 0.57 -14.53
CA TRP A 48 15.66 0.97 -14.67
C TRP A 48 14.82 -0.04 -15.47
N ARG A 49 15.40 -0.62 -16.52
CA ARG A 49 14.76 -1.69 -17.30
C ARG A 49 14.59 -2.94 -16.45
N ALA A 50 15.63 -3.38 -15.75
CA ALA A 50 15.56 -4.54 -14.87
C ALA A 50 14.50 -4.36 -13.78
N ALA A 51 14.51 -3.22 -13.07
CA ALA A 51 13.53 -2.90 -12.05
C ALA A 51 12.09 -2.83 -12.61
N SER A 52 11.91 -2.25 -13.80
CA SER A 52 10.58 -2.20 -14.45
C SER A 52 10.07 -3.60 -14.81
N VAL A 53 10.95 -4.46 -15.32
CA VAL A 53 10.60 -5.85 -15.68
C VAL A 53 10.29 -6.66 -14.42
N GLU A 54 11.14 -6.56 -13.40
CA GLU A 54 10.93 -7.25 -12.12
C GLU A 54 9.59 -6.85 -11.52
N HIS A 55 9.31 -5.56 -11.34
CA HIS A 55 8.02 -5.11 -10.80
C HIS A 55 6.83 -5.51 -11.68
N PHE A 56 6.98 -5.54 -13.01
CA PHE A 56 5.90 -5.98 -13.89
C PHE A 56 5.54 -7.45 -13.63
N PHE A 57 6.52 -8.34 -13.53
CA PHE A 57 6.25 -9.76 -13.30
C PHE A 57 5.92 -10.07 -11.83
N SER A 58 6.70 -9.54 -10.89
CA SER A 58 6.54 -9.87 -9.46
C SER A 58 5.30 -9.25 -8.84
N PHE A 59 4.94 -8.02 -9.26
CA PHE A 59 3.79 -7.30 -8.72
C PHE A 59 2.58 -7.37 -9.65
N PHE A 60 2.68 -6.83 -10.88
CA PHE A 60 1.49 -6.69 -11.73
C PHE A 60 0.92 -8.04 -12.20
N VAL A 61 1.75 -8.90 -12.80
CA VAL A 61 1.28 -10.21 -13.30
C VAL A 61 0.79 -11.08 -12.16
N THR A 62 1.55 -11.21 -11.07
CA THR A 62 1.13 -11.97 -9.89
C THR A 62 -0.19 -11.45 -9.32
N CYS A 63 -0.34 -10.12 -9.18
CA CYS A 63 -1.58 -9.52 -8.68
C CYS A 63 -2.79 -9.83 -9.58
N VAL A 64 -2.64 -9.68 -10.90
CA VAL A 64 -3.72 -10.01 -11.86
C VAL A 64 -4.10 -11.49 -11.77
N VAL A 65 -3.12 -12.40 -11.75
CA VAL A 65 -3.37 -13.83 -11.63
C VAL A 65 -4.09 -14.15 -10.32
N CYS A 66 -3.61 -13.62 -9.19
CA CYS A 66 -4.27 -13.82 -7.91
C CYS A 66 -5.71 -13.27 -7.90
N LEU A 67 -5.94 -12.07 -8.42
CA LEU A 67 -7.29 -11.48 -8.49
C LEU A 67 -8.24 -12.31 -9.35
N VAL A 68 -7.80 -12.78 -10.51
CA VAL A 68 -8.60 -13.63 -11.40
C VAL A 68 -8.92 -14.96 -10.71
N LEU A 69 -7.93 -15.60 -10.08
CA LEU A 69 -8.13 -16.86 -9.37
C LEU A 69 -9.07 -16.71 -8.18
N LEU A 70 -8.90 -15.68 -7.36
CA LEU A 70 -9.79 -15.40 -6.22
C LEU A 70 -11.22 -15.08 -6.67
N THR A 71 -11.37 -14.29 -7.75
CA THR A 71 -12.69 -14.00 -8.33
C THR A 71 -13.33 -15.26 -8.88
N LEU A 72 -12.57 -16.15 -9.52
CA LEU A 72 -13.06 -17.42 -10.04
C LEU A 72 -13.49 -18.37 -8.91
N VAL A 73 -12.69 -18.47 -7.84
CA VAL A 73 -13.03 -19.27 -6.65
C VAL A 73 -14.32 -18.76 -6.03
N SER A 74 -14.43 -17.45 -5.82
CA SER A 74 -15.65 -16.82 -5.33
C SER A 74 -16.84 -17.10 -6.25
N TYR A 75 -16.69 -16.96 -7.57
CA TYR A 75 -17.75 -17.24 -8.54
C TYR A 75 -18.23 -18.69 -8.46
N VAL A 76 -17.32 -19.67 -8.48
CA VAL A 76 -17.66 -21.10 -8.43
C VAL A 76 -18.34 -21.50 -7.12
N LEU A 77 -18.05 -20.81 -6.02
CA LEU A 77 -18.63 -21.09 -4.72
C LEU A 77 -20.01 -20.47 -4.50
N PHE A 78 -20.26 -19.33 -5.13
CA PHE A 78 -21.48 -18.54 -4.90
C PHE A 78 -22.46 -18.55 -6.06
N TYR A 79 -22.04 -18.90 -7.28
CA TYR A 79 -22.89 -18.93 -8.47
C TYR A 79 -22.97 -20.33 -9.05
N ASP A 80 -24.14 -20.66 -9.59
CA ASP A 80 -24.35 -21.93 -10.29
C ASP A 80 -23.88 -21.87 -11.77
N ARG A 81 -24.07 -22.97 -12.51
CA ARG A 81 -23.67 -23.07 -13.92
C ARG A 81 -24.45 -22.13 -14.84
N ASP A 82 -25.65 -21.73 -14.43
CA ASP A 82 -26.53 -20.83 -15.15
C ASP A 82 -26.33 -19.35 -14.74
N GLY A 83 -25.34 -19.09 -13.86
CA GLY A 83 -24.96 -17.77 -13.37
C GLY A 83 -25.90 -17.19 -12.32
N GLN A 84 -26.76 -18.00 -11.72
CA GLN A 84 -27.66 -17.59 -10.65
C GLN A 84 -26.97 -17.67 -9.29
N ALA A 85 -27.25 -16.70 -8.43
CA ALA A 85 -26.75 -16.67 -7.07
C ALA A 85 -27.34 -17.85 -6.28
N THR A 86 -26.47 -18.65 -5.67
CA THR A 86 -26.87 -19.78 -4.84
C THR A 86 -27.37 -19.30 -3.47
N ALA A 87 -28.05 -20.18 -2.72
CA ALA A 87 -28.41 -19.91 -1.32
C ALA A 87 -27.19 -19.59 -0.41
N ALA A 88 -25.98 -20.02 -0.81
CA ALA A 88 -24.75 -19.65 -0.12
C ALA A 88 -24.37 -18.18 -0.36
N ALA A 89 -24.66 -17.63 -1.54
CA ALA A 89 -24.42 -16.24 -1.87
C ALA A 89 -25.32 -15.30 -1.06
N GLU A 90 -26.59 -15.67 -0.88
CA GLU A 90 -27.51 -14.91 -0.03
C GLU A 90 -27.09 -14.95 1.44
N ARG A 91 -26.60 -16.10 1.91
CA ARG A 91 -26.18 -16.30 3.31
C ARG A 91 -24.86 -15.62 3.67
N TYR A 92 -23.90 -15.61 2.75
CA TYR A 92 -22.52 -15.15 3.01
C TYR A 92 -22.13 -13.90 2.21
N GLY A 93 -23.02 -13.36 1.39
CA GLY A 93 -22.75 -12.18 0.54
C GLY A 93 -22.68 -10.85 1.29
N ALA A 94 -23.02 -10.82 2.58
CA ALA A 94 -22.88 -9.64 3.42
C ALA A 94 -21.44 -9.51 3.96
N ASP A 95 -20.90 -8.28 3.91
CA ASP A 95 -19.57 -7.92 4.43
C ASP A 95 -18.45 -8.87 3.94
N LEU A 96 -17.58 -9.34 4.83
CA LEU A 96 -16.55 -10.34 4.57
C LEU A 96 -17.04 -11.77 4.82
N GLY A 97 -18.37 -11.98 4.87
CA GLY A 97 -18.99 -13.29 5.10
C GLY A 97 -18.59 -14.35 4.08
N PHE A 98 -18.18 -13.93 2.89
CA PHE A 98 -17.72 -14.82 1.82
C PHE A 98 -16.52 -15.66 2.28
N VAL A 99 -15.59 -15.11 3.07
CA VAL A 99 -14.43 -15.86 3.61
C VAL A 99 -14.89 -17.03 4.46
N TRP A 100 -15.95 -16.81 5.26
CA TRP A 100 -16.55 -17.87 6.06
C TRP A 100 -17.29 -18.89 5.20
N GLY A 101 -17.93 -18.43 4.12
CA GLY A 101 -18.53 -19.30 3.11
C GLY A 101 -17.51 -20.22 2.43
N GLU A 102 -16.35 -19.68 2.04
CA GLU A 102 -15.24 -20.45 1.47
C GLU A 102 -14.71 -21.48 2.47
N ALA A 103 -14.47 -21.07 3.71
CA ALA A 103 -14.02 -21.93 4.79
C ALA A 103 -15.00 -23.10 5.06
N ALA A 104 -16.31 -22.81 5.04
CA ALA A 104 -17.35 -23.83 5.20
C ALA A 104 -17.49 -24.76 3.98
N ALA A 105 -17.26 -24.25 2.77
CA ALA A 105 -17.23 -25.08 1.57
C ALA A 105 -16.05 -26.04 1.59
N LEU A 106 -14.86 -25.57 1.95
CA LEU A 106 -13.66 -26.40 2.12
C LEU A 106 -13.84 -27.46 3.20
N GLU A 107 -14.51 -27.13 4.30
CA GLU A 107 -14.87 -28.09 5.36
C GLU A 107 -15.73 -29.24 4.82
N ARG A 108 -16.72 -28.95 3.97
CA ARG A 108 -17.58 -29.99 3.38
C ARG A 108 -16.83 -30.89 2.41
N MET A 109 -15.85 -30.36 1.71
CA MET A 109 -15.08 -31.10 0.69
C MET A 109 -13.93 -31.91 1.29
N PHE A 110 -13.23 -31.36 2.29
CA PHE A 110 -11.96 -31.90 2.78
C PHE A 110 -11.90 -32.09 4.31
N GLY A 111 -12.95 -31.72 5.04
CA GLY A 111 -13.05 -31.85 6.49
C GLY A 111 -12.59 -30.63 7.30
N GLY A 112 -12.84 -30.67 8.61
CA GLY A 112 -12.62 -29.53 9.51
C GLY A 112 -11.16 -29.06 9.64
N SER A 113 -10.18 -29.96 9.49
CA SER A 113 -8.75 -29.59 9.56
C SER A 113 -8.35 -28.61 8.45
N VAL A 114 -8.91 -28.76 7.25
CA VAL A 114 -8.61 -27.87 6.11
C VAL A 114 -9.22 -26.49 6.34
N LYS A 115 -10.42 -26.42 6.93
CA LYS A 115 -11.03 -25.14 7.35
C LYS A 115 -10.16 -24.39 8.35
N LEU A 116 -9.65 -25.08 9.37
CA LEU A 116 -8.77 -24.47 10.36
C LEU A 116 -7.49 -23.94 9.70
N LEU A 117 -6.84 -24.74 8.84
CA LEU A 117 -5.65 -24.32 8.10
C LEU A 117 -5.93 -23.11 7.20
N PHE A 118 -7.05 -23.09 6.47
CA PHE A 118 -7.46 -21.96 5.64
C PHE A 118 -7.60 -20.67 6.46
N LEU A 119 -8.29 -20.72 7.60
CA LEU A 119 -8.49 -19.56 8.46
C LEU A 119 -7.17 -19.08 9.10
N LEU A 120 -6.32 -20.00 9.57
CA LEU A 120 -5.01 -19.65 10.12
C LEU A 120 -4.10 -19.02 9.07
N MET A 121 -4.11 -19.54 7.84
CA MET A 121 -3.37 -18.94 6.73
C MET A 121 -3.92 -17.56 6.36
N GLY A 122 -5.24 -17.37 6.35
CA GLY A 122 -5.86 -16.06 6.15
C GLY A 122 -5.39 -15.04 7.20
N ILE A 123 -5.39 -15.42 8.48
CA ILE A 123 -4.88 -14.59 9.58
C ILE A 123 -3.39 -14.26 9.35
N ALA A 124 -2.57 -15.26 9.03
CA ALA A 124 -1.14 -15.04 8.81
C ALA A 124 -0.86 -14.08 7.63
N ILE A 125 -1.59 -14.22 6.52
CA ILE A 125 -1.44 -13.37 5.33
C ILE A 125 -1.87 -11.93 5.62
N LEU A 126 -3.02 -11.75 6.27
CA LEU A 126 -3.49 -10.42 6.66
C LEU A 126 -2.51 -9.76 7.64
N LEU A 127 -2.07 -10.50 8.67
CA LEU A 127 -1.16 -9.96 9.69
C LEU A 127 0.21 -9.56 9.12
N THR A 128 0.76 -10.38 8.21
CA THR A 128 2.05 -10.05 7.56
C THR A 128 1.96 -8.80 6.70
N THR A 129 0.83 -8.60 6.01
CA THR A 129 0.56 -7.37 5.24
C THR A 129 0.46 -6.16 6.17
N GLU A 130 -0.29 -6.28 7.26
CA GLU A 130 -0.44 -5.20 8.25
C GLU A 130 0.88 -4.82 8.91
N PHE A 131 1.75 -5.78 9.25
CA PHE A 131 3.09 -5.47 9.76
C PHE A 131 3.93 -4.68 8.75
N GLY A 132 3.83 -5.01 7.46
CA GLY A 132 4.49 -4.26 6.41
C GLY A 132 4.00 -2.81 6.30
N VAL A 133 2.67 -2.61 6.38
CA VAL A 133 2.06 -1.27 6.30
C VAL A 133 2.39 -0.43 7.54
N LEU A 134 2.34 -1.02 8.74
CA LEU A 134 2.70 -0.34 9.99
C LEU A 134 4.17 0.09 10.02
N ASP A 135 5.09 -0.78 9.60
CA ASP A 135 6.52 -0.46 9.50
C ASP A 135 6.75 0.68 8.49
N ALA A 136 6.20 0.56 7.28
CA ALA A 136 6.36 1.57 6.23
C ALA A 136 5.81 2.94 6.65
N THR A 137 4.60 2.98 7.21
CA THR A 137 3.95 4.22 7.65
C THR A 137 4.72 4.89 8.79
N SER A 138 5.18 4.10 9.75
CA SER A 138 5.96 4.61 10.89
C SER A 138 7.30 5.17 10.45
N ARG A 139 7.99 4.51 9.50
CA ARG A 139 9.25 5.00 8.92
C ARG A 139 9.06 6.27 8.11
N ILE A 140 8.08 6.31 7.21
CA ILE A 140 7.82 7.50 6.39
C ILE A 140 7.49 8.71 7.28
N SER A 141 6.67 8.51 8.30
CA SER A 141 6.31 9.58 9.26
C SER A 141 7.53 10.03 10.07
N THR A 142 8.38 9.09 10.49
CA THR A 142 9.64 9.38 11.19
C THR A 142 10.59 10.20 10.32
N ASP A 143 10.87 9.75 9.10
CA ASP A 143 11.74 10.43 8.15
C ASP A 143 11.22 11.85 7.87
N LEU A 144 9.91 11.99 7.61
CA LEU A 144 9.29 13.29 7.33
C LEU A 144 9.47 14.25 8.50
N VAL A 145 9.15 13.82 9.72
CA VAL A 145 9.20 14.68 10.90
C VAL A 145 10.63 15.02 11.31
N LYS A 146 11.54 14.04 11.19
CA LYS A 146 12.95 14.22 11.50
C LYS A 146 13.60 15.22 10.54
N VAL A 147 13.34 15.09 9.24
CA VAL A 147 13.92 15.96 8.21
C VAL A 147 13.31 17.37 8.24
N ALA A 148 11.99 17.50 8.45
CA ALA A 148 11.31 18.78 8.34
C ALA A 148 11.43 19.68 9.59
N TRP A 149 11.39 19.12 10.80
CA TRP A 149 11.30 19.93 12.02
C TRP A 149 12.33 19.58 13.11
N LEU A 150 12.80 18.34 13.18
CA LEU A 150 13.58 17.83 14.31
C LEU A 150 15.01 17.44 13.93
N ARG A 151 15.54 18.05 12.86
CA ARG A 151 16.83 17.71 12.25
C ARG A 151 17.96 17.67 13.28
N ASP A 152 18.19 18.78 13.95
CA ASP A 152 19.29 18.94 14.92
C ASP A 152 18.90 18.56 16.36
N ASN A 153 17.72 17.98 16.57
CA ASN A 153 17.24 17.66 17.91
C ASN A 153 17.78 16.32 18.40
N ALA A 154 18.74 16.36 19.34
CA ALA A 154 19.35 15.18 19.95
C ALA A 154 18.39 14.38 20.87
N ARG A 155 17.30 14.98 21.37
CA ARG A 155 16.35 14.29 22.26
C ARG A 155 15.41 13.36 21.49
N TRP A 156 15.02 13.75 20.28
CA TRP A 156 14.13 12.99 19.39
C TRP A 156 14.95 12.30 18.32
N THR A 157 15.47 11.12 18.67
CA THR A 157 16.15 10.22 17.74
C THR A 157 15.14 9.55 16.80
N GLU A 158 15.60 9.11 15.63
CA GLU A 158 14.77 8.39 14.65
C GLU A 158 14.07 7.19 15.29
N GLY A 159 14.79 6.39 16.09
CA GLY A 159 14.22 5.24 16.79
C GLY A 159 13.06 5.61 17.72
N ARG A 160 13.17 6.71 18.48
CA ARG A 160 12.09 7.15 19.39
C ARG A 160 10.85 7.61 18.62
N LEU A 161 11.06 8.36 17.53
CA LEU A 161 9.96 8.79 16.65
C LEU A 161 9.29 7.60 15.97
N TYR A 162 10.07 6.61 15.52
CA TYR A 162 9.55 5.38 14.93
C TYR A 162 8.63 4.63 15.90
N TYR A 163 9.09 4.37 17.13
CA TYR A 163 8.27 3.70 18.13
C TYR A 163 7.05 4.53 18.54
N LEU A 164 7.17 5.86 18.59
CA LEU A 164 6.04 6.75 18.86
C LEU A 164 4.96 6.58 17.78
N PHE A 165 5.31 6.69 16.49
CA PHE A 165 4.34 6.55 15.39
C PHE A 165 3.75 5.15 15.31
N LEU A 166 4.58 4.12 15.50
CA LEU A 166 4.14 2.72 15.49
C LEU A 166 3.10 2.46 16.58
N TRP A 167 3.44 2.76 17.84
CA TRP A 167 2.53 2.51 18.97
C TRP A 167 1.33 3.45 18.97
N SER A 168 1.47 4.67 18.45
CA SER A 168 0.30 5.57 18.29
C SER A 168 -0.68 4.99 17.27
N THR A 169 -0.20 4.44 16.16
CA THR A 169 -1.06 3.84 15.12
C THR A 169 -1.74 2.57 15.65
N ILE A 170 -1.00 1.69 16.32
CA ILE A 170 -1.55 0.49 16.97
C ILE A 170 -2.56 0.87 18.05
N GLY A 171 -2.23 1.86 18.90
CA GLY A 171 -3.10 2.34 19.97
C GLY A 171 -4.38 2.97 19.43
N LEU A 172 -4.31 3.74 18.34
CA LEU A 172 -5.50 4.31 17.69
C LEU A 172 -6.40 3.22 17.11
N GLY A 173 -5.81 2.20 16.46
CA GLY A 173 -6.57 1.05 15.95
C GLY A 173 -7.24 0.27 17.07
N ALA A 174 -6.52 -0.03 18.15
CA ALA A 174 -7.05 -0.71 19.33
C ALA A 174 -8.17 0.10 20.02
N LEU A 175 -7.99 1.43 20.13
CA LEU A 175 -9.00 2.33 20.68
C LEU A 175 -10.26 2.35 19.82
N LEU A 176 -10.12 2.41 18.49
CA LEU A 176 -11.24 2.41 17.56
C LEU A 176 -12.07 1.13 17.70
N LEU A 177 -11.39 -0.03 17.81
CA LEU A 177 -12.03 -1.31 18.08
C LEU A 177 -12.69 -1.35 19.46
N ALA A 178 -12.06 -0.79 20.50
CA ALA A 178 -12.64 -0.75 21.85
C ALA A 178 -13.89 0.13 21.92
N VAL A 179 -13.93 1.26 21.19
CA VAL A 179 -15.06 2.20 21.19
C VAL A 179 -16.22 1.72 20.34
N LYS A 180 -15.96 1.16 19.15
CA LYS A 180 -17.02 0.72 18.23
C LYS A 180 -17.38 -0.76 18.33
N GLY A 181 -16.53 -1.60 18.93
CA GLY A 181 -16.77 -3.03 19.09
C GLY A 181 -17.11 -3.74 17.77
N GLU A 182 -18.09 -4.64 17.82
CA GLU A 182 -18.56 -5.43 16.67
C GLU A 182 -19.41 -4.62 15.67
N SER A 183 -19.73 -3.35 15.95
CA SER A 183 -20.50 -2.50 15.02
C SER A 183 -19.66 -1.93 13.87
N VAL A 184 -18.37 -2.23 13.83
CA VAL A 184 -17.48 -1.86 12.73
C VAL A 184 -17.70 -2.83 11.56
N GLU A 185 -18.52 -2.43 10.60
CA GLU A 185 -18.62 -3.14 9.33
C GLU A 185 -17.28 -3.05 8.59
N ALA A 186 -16.58 -4.19 8.47
CA ALA A 186 -15.21 -4.21 7.98
C ALA A 186 -15.14 -3.76 6.52
N LEU A 187 -16.07 -4.23 5.69
CA LEU A 187 -16.21 -3.82 4.30
C LEU A 187 -16.49 -2.31 4.16
N ALA A 188 -17.19 -1.69 5.10
CA ALA A 188 -17.41 -0.24 5.07
C ALA A 188 -16.09 0.52 5.29
N LEU A 189 -15.25 0.07 6.24
CA LEU A 189 -13.91 0.63 6.42
C LEU A 189 -13.02 0.39 5.20
N PHE A 190 -13.05 -0.80 4.60
CA PHE A 190 -12.31 -1.07 3.37
C PHE A 190 -12.77 -0.18 2.21
N LYS A 191 -14.08 0.03 2.03
CA LYS A 191 -14.64 0.94 1.03
C LYS A 191 -14.19 2.38 1.26
N ALA A 192 -14.25 2.85 2.50
CA ALA A 192 -13.81 4.19 2.87
C ALA A 192 -12.29 4.38 2.62
N SER A 193 -11.47 3.42 3.07
CA SER A 193 -10.02 3.42 2.84
C SER A 193 -9.68 3.40 1.34
N SER A 194 -10.37 2.57 0.56
CA SER A 194 -10.19 2.51 -0.91
C SER A 194 -10.52 3.84 -1.58
N ALA A 195 -11.58 4.51 -1.15
CA ALA A 195 -11.96 5.83 -1.66
C ALA A 195 -10.90 6.89 -1.32
N MET A 196 -10.41 6.90 -0.08
CA MET A 196 -9.31 7.78 0.35
C MET A 196 -8.03 7.53 -0.44
N ASN A 197 -7.71 6.27 -0.74
CA ASN A 197 -6.56 5.92 -1.57
C ASN A 197 -6.64 6.53 -2.97
N GLY A 198 -7.85 6.64 -3.55
CA GLY A 198 -8.06 7.37 -4.80
C GLY A 198 -7.60 8.83 -4.73
N ALA A 199 -7.94 9.54 -3.64
CA ALA A 199 -7.50 10.92 -3.41
C ALA A 199 -5.97 11.03 -3.27
N VAL A 200 -5.37 10.08 -2.54
CA VAL A 200 -3.90 10.01 -2.41
C VAL A 200 -3.24 9.76 -3.78
N MET A 201 -3.80 8.87 -4.61
CA MET A 201 -3.29 8.62 -5.96
C MET A 201 -3.39 9.84 -6.87
N PHE A 202 -4.48 10.61 -6.79
CA PHE A 202 -4.60 11.88 -7.51
C PHE A 202 -3.45 12.84 -7.16
N LEU A 203 -3.23 13.08 -5.86
CA LEU A 203 -2.16 13.97 -5.38
C LEU A 203 -0.78 13.43 -5.76
N TYR A 204 -0.56 12.13 -5.57
CA TYR A 204 0.70 11.47 -5.87
C TYR A 204 1.08 11.58 -7.35
N CYS A 205 0.16 11.24 -8.26
CA CYS A 205 0.42 11.32 -9.70
C CYS A 205 0.62 12.78 -10.16
N ALA A 206 -0.11 13.74 -9.59
CA ALA A 206 0.05 15.17 -9.90
C ALA A 206 1.45 15.67 -9.47
N ILE A 207 1.87 15.35 -8.25
CA ILE A 207 3.18 15.71 -7.72
C ILE A 207 4.29 15.05 -8.56
N LEU A 208 4.16 13.77 -8.93
CA LEU A 208 5.14 13.09 -9.79
C LEU A 208 5.30 13.78 -11.15
N LEU A 209 4.20 14.21 -11.78
CA LEU A 209 4.28 14.95 -13.04
C LEU A 209 5.00 16.29 -12.88
N VAL A 210 4.74 17.02 -11.79
CA VAL A 210 5.40 18.28 -11.48
C VAL A 210 6.89 18.06 -11.22
N LEU A 211 7.26 17.11 -10.38
CA LEU A 211 8.65 16.78 -10.04
C LEU A 211 9.43 16.29 -11.28
N ASN A 212 8.80 15.48 -12.14
CA ASN A 212 9.42 15.00 -13.37
C ASN A 212 9.78 16.13 -14.34
N ARG A 213 9.00 17.21 -14.35
CA ARG A 213 9.28 18.38 -15.21
C ARG A 213 10.21 19.39 -14.56
N ARG A 214 10.06 19.65 -13.26
CA ARG A 214 10.77 20.75 -12.57
C ARG A 214 12.07 20.34 -11.90
N CYS A 215 12.16 19.13 -11.36
CA CYS A 215 13.27 18.73 -10.49
C CYS A 215 14.22 17.72 -11.14
N LEU A 216 13.72 16.88 -12.06
CA LEU A 216 14.55 15.83 -12.67
C LEU A 216 15.39 16.34 -13.86
N PRO A 217 16.70 16.01 -13.90
CA PRO A 217 17.56 16.29 -15.05
C PRO A 217 17.02 15.60 -16.31
N ALA A 218 17.19 16.25 -17.47
CA ALA A 218 16.64 15.77 -18.74
C ALA A 218 17.02 14.31 -19.08
N ALA A 219 18.21 13.86 -18.67
CA ALA A 219 18.71 12.50 -18.91
C ALA A 219 17.94 11.39 -18.17
N VAL A 220 17.24 11.72 -17.07
CA VAL A 220 16.56 10.74 -16.19
C VAL A 220 15.03 10.90 -16.25
N ARG A 221 14.53 11.88 -17.02
CA ARG A 221 13.09 12.15 -17.12
C ARG A 221 12.32 10.96 -17.67
N MET A 222 11.09 10.84 -17.18
CA MET A 222 10.17 9.83 -17.64
C MET A 222 9.79 10.05 -19.11
N SER A 223 9.63 8.96 -19.85
CA SER A 223 9.23 9.00 -21.26
C SER A 223 7.81 9.53 -21.44
N TRP A 224 7.54 10.13 -22.61
CA TRP A 224 6.25 10.75 -22.93
C TRP A 224 5.04 9.82 -22.79
N PRO A 225 5.08 8.52 -23.20
CA PRO A 225 3.95 7.61 -23.01
C PRO A 225 3.57 7.43 -21.53
N ARG A 226 4.57 7.31 -20.65
CA ARG A 226 4.32 7.17 -19.21
C ARG A 226 3.73 8.47 -18.64
N MET A 227 4.13 9.63 -19.18
CA MET A 227 3.57 10.91 -18.73
C MET A 227 2.09 11.04 -19.11
N ILE A 228 1.68 10.53 -20.27
CA ILE A 228 0.27 10.48 -20.66
C ILE A 228 -0.51 9.58 -19.69
N VAL A 229 0.02 8.40 -19.36
CA VAL A 229 -0.62 7.49 -18.40
C VAL A 229 -0.77 8.16 -17.02
N LEU A 230 0.26 8.86 -16.53
CA LEU A 230 0.15 9.63 -15.29
C LEU A 230 -0.87 10.76 -15.38
N ALA A 231 -0.90 11.50 -16.50
CA ALA A 231 -1.87 12.58 -16.68
C ALA A 231 -3.31 12.04 -16.71
N TRP A 232 -3.51 10.90 -17.38
CA TRP A 232 -4.78 10.19 -17.36
C TRP A 232 -5.15 9.72 -15.95
N ALA A 233 -4.20 9.17 -15.19
CA ALA A 233 -4.42 8.77 -13.79
C ALA A 233 -4.82 9.97 -12.91
N VAL A 234 -4.21 11.14 -13.09
CA VAL A 234 -4.61 12.38 -12.41
C VAL A 234 -6.05 12.74 -12.74
N LEU A 235 -6.43 12.72 -14.02
CA LEU A 235 -7.81 13.04 -14.43
C LEU A 235 -8.81 12.02 -13.88
N PHE A 236 -8.50 10.73 -13.99
CA PHE A 236 -9.33 9.63 -13.53
C PHE A 236 -9.56 9.71 -12.01
N PHE A 237 -8.48 9.64 -11.21
CA PHE A 237 -8.60 9.66 -9.76
C PHE A 237 -9.10 11.01 -9.24
N GLY A 238 -8.73 12.12 -9.90
CA GLY A 238 -9.24 13.45 -9.57
C GLY A 238 -10.75 13.55 -9.74
N ALA A 239 -11.31 13.06 -10.86
CA ALA A 239 -12.74 13.05 -11.09
C ALA A 239 -13.50 12.25 -10.02
N PHE A 240 -13.04 11.03 -9.70
CA PHE A 240 -13.65 10.21 -8.65
C PHE A 240 -13.52 10.81 -7.26
N THR A 241 -12.40 11.48 -6.96
CA THR A 241 -12.19 12.15 -5.67
C THR A 241 -13.15 13.33 -5.49
N VAL A 242 -13.32 14.15 -6.54
CA VAL A 242 -14.28 15.25 -6.52
C VAL A 242 -15.71 14.72 -6.38
N TRP A 243 -16.06 13.67 -7.11
CA TRP A 243 -17.37 13.04 -7.02
C TRP A 243 -17.66 12.47 -5.63
N ALA A 244 -16.71 11.74 -5.05
CA ALA A 244 -16.82 11.20 -3.69
C ALA A 244 -16.93 12.32 -2.63
N GLY A 245 -16.14 13.38 -2.77
CA GLY A 245 -16.20 14.55 -1.90
C GLY A 245 -17.55 15.28 -1.98
N TYR A 246 -18.08 15.46 -3.19
CA TYR A 246 -19.41 16.04 -3.40
C TYR A 246 -20.50 15.19 -2.72
N GLY A 247 -20.46 13.87 -2.89
CA GLY A 247 -21.40 12.96 -2.24
C GLY A 247 -21.34 12.99 -0.70
N LEU A 248 -20.14 13.14 -0.13
CA LEU A 248 -19.98 13.30 1.33
C LEU A 248 -20.58 14.61 1.82
N ILE A 249 -20.35 15.71 1.09
CA ILE A 249 -20.90 17.04 1.42
C ILE A 249 -22.44 17.00 1.36
N GLN A 250 -23.03 16.38 0.35
CA GLN A 250 -24.49 16.26 0.26
C GLN A 250 -25.11 15.47 1.43
N LYS A 251 -24.45 14.39 1.86
CA LYS A 251 -24.87 13.61 3.04
C LYS A 251 -24.78 14.43 4.35
N LEU A 252 -23.72 15.21 4.51
CA LEU A 252 -23.54 16.07 5.68
C LEU A 252 -24.51 17.26 5.71
N LEU A 253 -24.92 17.76 4.54
CA LEU A 253 -25.90 18.84 4.39
C LEU A 253 -27.35 18.35 4.45
N GLY A 254 -27.59 17.05 4.69
CA GLY A 254 -28.93 16.49 4.86
C GLY A 254 -29.77 16.44 3.57
N SER A 255 -29.14 16.56 2.39
CA SER A 255 -29.82 16.48 1.10
C SER A 255 -29.56 15.12 0.42
N ALA A 256 -29.97 14.03 1.07
CA ALA A 256 -30.33 12.71 0.51
C ALA A 256 -30.49 11.69 1.65
#